data_AF-A0A520CNS9-F1
#
_entry.id   AF-A0A520CNS9-F1
#
_cell.length_a   1.000
_cell.length_b   1.000
_cell.length_c   1.000
_cell.angle_alpha   90.00
_cell.angle_beta   90.00
_cell.angle_gamma   90.00
#
_symmetry.space_group_name_H-M   'P 1'
#
loop_
_entity.id
_entity.type
_entity.pdbx_description
1 polymer ?
#
loop_
_entity_poly.entity_id
_entity_poly.type
_entity_poly.pdbx_seq_one_letter_code
_entity_poly.pdbx_strand_id
1 'polypeptide(L)'
;FFKVGNNKVELLSALHKESPIAKFLEKKGEGIHHIAFDVDDIVIEMRRLKGEGFVLLNDVPKRGADNKLICFVHPKGTNGVLIELCQEINP
;
A
#
# COMPACT_ATOMS: atom_id res chain seq x y z
N PHE A 1 -6.74 13.34 -0.47
CA PHE A 1 -5.98 13.10 -1.71
C PHE A 1 -5.86 14.38 -2.52
N PHE A 2 -4.70 14.62 -3.12
CA PHE A 2 -4.49 15.66 -4.13
C PHE A 2 -4.28 15.01 -5.49
N LYS A 3 -5.10 15.35 -6.49
CA LYS A 3 -4.94 14.82 -7.86
C LYS A 3 -3.77 15.51 -8.56
N VAL A 4 -2.87 14.73 -9.15
CA VAL A 4 -1.71 15.20 -9.91
C VAL A 4 -1.64 14.42 -11.22
N GLY A 5 -2.17 15.02 -12.29
CA GLY A 5 -2.35 14.32 -13.56
C GLY A 5 -3.24 13.08 -13.40
N ASN A 6 -2.68 11.91 -13.73
CA ASN A 6 -3.36 10.62 -13.58
C ASN A 6 -3.16 9.98 -12.20
N ASN A 7 -2.32 10.57 -11.35
CA ASN A 7 -1.98 10.04 -10.03
C ASN A 7 -2.67 10.83 -8.90
N LYS A 8 -2.56 10.31 -7.68
CA LYS A 8 -2.97 11.01 -6.46
C LYS A 8 -1.81 11.04 -5.46
N VAL A 9 -1.66 12.15 -4.75
CA VAL A 9 -0.87 12.23 -3.52
C VAL A 9 -1.82 12.03 -2.34
N GLU A 10 -1.57 11.01 -1.53
CA GLU A 10 -2.30 10.74 -0.30
C GLU A 10 -1.53 11.31 0.90
N LEU A 11 -2.18 12.16 1.69
CA LEU A 11 -1.63 12.59 2.97
C LEU A 11 -2.17 11.68 4.06
N LEU A 12 -1.26 11.12 4.86
CA LEU A 12 -1.58 10.23 5.96
C LEU A 12 -1.19 10.90 7.27
N SER A 13 -2.11 10.90 8.22
CA SER A 13 -1.87 11.35 9.59
C SER A 13 -2.13 10.22 10.57
N ALA A 14 -1.31 10.11 11.60
CA ALA A 14 -1.54 9.18 12.70
C ALA A 14 -2.80 9.59 13.47
N LEU A 15 -3.73 8.64 13.67
CA LEU A 15 -4.91 8.85 14.50
C LEU A 15 -4.64 8.61 15.98
N HIS A 16 -3.63 7.79 16.29
CA HIS A 16 -3.18 7.48 17.64
C HIS A 16 -1.70 7.06 17.64
N LYS A 17 -1.06 7.12 18.82
CA LYS A 17 0.38 6.89 19.00
C LYS A 17 0.84 5.48 18.60
N GLU A 18 -0.03 4.48 18.70
CA GLU A 18 0.31 3.10 18.32
C GLU A 18 0.11 2.76 16.83
N SER A 19 -0.37 3.72 16.02
CA SER A 19 -0.68 3.48 14.61
C SER A 19 0.58 3.23 13.77
N PRO A 20 0.48 2.49 12.64
CA PRO A 20 1.61 2.30 11.73
C PRO A 20 2.25 3.61 11.27
N ILE A 21 1.43 4.65 11.02
CA ILE A 21 1.89 5.98 10.61
C ILE A 21 2.67 6.68 11.73
N ALA A 22 2.20 6.60 12.99
CA ALA A 22 2.96 7.16 14.13
C ALA A 22 4.34 6.52 14.24
N LYS A 23 4.41 5.18 14.10
CA LYS A 23 5.66 4.41 14.14
C LYS A 23 6.59 4.75 12.97
N PHE A 24 6.05 5.04 11.79
CA PHE A 24 6.83 5.53 10.66
C PHE A 24 7.43 6.91 10.95
N LEU A 25 6.60 7.86 11.38
CA LEU A 25 7.02 9.23 11.69
C LEU A 25 8.10 9.28 12.77
N GLU A 26 7.96 8.48 13.82
CA GLU A 26 8.98 8.40 14.89
C GLU A 26 10.33 7.89 14.37
N LYS A 27 10.31 6.88 13.49
CA LYS A 27 11.53 6.23 13.00
C LYS A 27 12.20 6.94 11.82
N LYS A 28 11.42 7.65 11.00
CA LYS A 28 11.86 8.16 9.69
C LYS A 28 11.60 9.66 9.49
N GLY A 29 10.76 10.29 10.33
CA GLY A 29 10.24 11.63 10.08
C GLY A 29 9.15 11.65 9.00
N GLU A 30 8.69 12.84 8.66
CA GLU A 30 7.75 13.06 7.56
C GLU A 30 8.42 12.78 6.20
N GLY A 31 7.64 12.27 5.24
CA GLY A 31 8.12 11.97 3.90
C GLY A 31 7.25 10.97 3.15
N ILE A 32 7.78 10.40 2.07
CA ILE A 32 7.10 9.37 1.28
C ILE A 32 7.05 8.06 2.08
N HIS A 33 5.83 7.61 2.39
CA HIS A 33 5.61 6.37 3.15
C HIS A 33 5.64 5.12 2.26
N HIS A 34 4.92 5.16 1.14
CA HIS A 34 4.78 4.04 0.22
C HIS A 34 4.37 4.53 -1.18
N ILE A 35 4.40 3.62 -2.17
CA ILE A 35 3.89 3.84 -3.52
C ILE A 35 2.79 2.80 -3.77
N ALA A 36 1.63 3.24 -4.24
CA ALA A 36 0.52 2.37 -4.59
C ALA A 36 0.42 2.20 -6.12
N PHE A 37 0.24 0.96 -6.58
CA PHE A 37 -0.03 0.61 -7.97
C PHE A 37 -1.46 0.10 -8.10
N ASP A 38 -2.20 0.70 -9.02
CA ASP A 38 -3.53 0.25 -9.41
C ASP A 38 -3.42 -1.03 -10.25
N VAL A 39 -4.24 -2.04 -9.94
CA VAL A 39 -4.22 -3.35 -10.59
C VAL A 39 -5.64 -3.82 -10.89
N ASP A 40 -5.80 -4.54 -12.00
CA ASP A 40 -7.11 -5.01 -12.47
C ASP A 40 -7.71 -6.11 -11.56
N ASP A 41 -6.89 -7.08 -11.15
CA ASP A 41 -7.27 -8.15 -10.22
C ASP A 41 -6.16 -8.39 -9.18
N ILE A 42 -6.42 -7.94 -7.96
CA ILE A 42 -5.50 -8.01 -6.84
C ILE A 42 -5.22 -9.45 -6.42
N VAL A 43 -6.17 -10.38 -6.58
CA VAL A 43 -5.97 -11.78 -6.18
C VAL A 43 -5.02 -12.48 -7.15
N ILE A 44 -5.18 -12.22 -8.45
CA ILE A 44 -4.25 -12.71 -9.48
C ILE A 44 -2.85 -12.13 -9.23
N GLU A 45 -2.76 -10.83 -9.00
CA GLU A 45 -1.48 -10.16 -8.82
C GLU A 45 -0.76 -10.60 -7.54
N MET A 46 -1.50 -10.76 -6.44
CA MET A 46 -0.95 -11.33 -5.20
C MET A 46 -0.38 -12.74 -5.43
N ARG A 47 -1.04 -13.59 -6.22
CA ARG A 47 -0.53 -14.93 -6.55
C ARG A 47 0.73 -14.87 -7.40
N ARG A 48 0.75 -14.00 -8.42
CA ARG A 48 1.92 -13.79 -9.29
C ARG A 48 3.14 -13.37 -8.48
N LEU A 49 3.00 -12.33 -7.64
CA LEU A 49 4.09 -11.83 -6.80
C LEU A 49 4.58 -12.87 -5.78
N LYS A 50 3.67 -13.63 -5.14
CA LYS A 50 4.06 -14.74 -4.26
C LYS A 50 4.86 -15.81 -5.04
N GLY A 51 4.45 -16.14 -6.26
CA GLY A 51 5.15 -17.08 -7.14
C GLY A 51 6.55 -16.61 -7.57
N GLU A 52 6.75 -15.29 -7.66
CA GLU A 52 8.04 -14.65 -7.94
C GLU A 52 8.93 -14.49 -6.68
N GLY A 53 8.46 -14.94 -5.52
CA GLY A 53 9.24 -14.93 -4.27
C GLY A 53 9.08 -13.65 -3.45
N PHE A 54 8.16 -12.75 -3.80
CA PHE A 54 7.84 -11.60 -2.97
C PHE A 54 7.06 -12.00 -1.72
N VAL A 55 7.31 -11.30 -0.62
CA VAL A 55 6.58 -11.47 0.64
C VAL A 55 5.46 -10.44 0.70
N LEU A 56 4.22 -10.90 0.78
CA LEU A 56 3.06 -10.03 1.02
C LEU A 56 2.78 -9.91 2.52
N LEU A 57 2.39 -8.72 2.98
CA LEU A 57 2.05 -8.47 4.39
C LEU A 57 0.63 -8.94 4.75
N ASN A 58 -0.16 -9.32 3.76
CA ASN A 58 -1.52 -9.81 3.94
C ASN A 58 -1.74 -11.06 3.09
N ASP A 59 -2.38 -12.09 3.66
CA ASP A 59 -2.70 -13.31 2.92
C ASP A 59 -3.88 -13.16 1.97
N VAL A 60 -4.79 -12.24 2.31
CA VAL A 60 -5.96 -11.83 1.51
C VAL A 60 -5.99 -10.30 1.41
N PRO A 61 -6.53 -9.74 0.32
CA PRO A 61 -6.67 -8.29 0.20
C PRO A 61 -7.60 -7.74 1.30
N LYS A 62 -7.34 -6.51 1.73
CA LYS A 62 -8.12 -5.81 2.76
C LYS A 62 -8.83 -4.60 2.17
N ARG A 63 -9.88 -4.12 2.82
CA ARG A 63 -10.47 -2.81 2.46
C ARG A 63 -9.50 -1.69 2.85
N GLY A 64 -9.15 -0.86 1.88
CA GLY A 64 -8.33 0.33 2.04
C GLY A 64 -9.13 1.62 1.92
N ALA A 65 -8.43 2.72 1.72
CA ALA A 65 -9.03 4.02 1.43
C ALA A 65 -9.68 4.04 0.04
N ASP A 66 -10.52 5.05 -0.22
CA ASP A 66 -11.06 5.35 -1.57
C ASP A 66 -11.81 4.18 -2.23
N ASN A 67 -12.53 3.38 -1.43
CA ASN A 67 -13.28 2.19 -1.85
C ASN A 67 -12.44 1.17 -2.65
N LYS A 68 -11.21 0.90 -2.19
CA LYS A 68 -10.31 -0.07 -2.82
C LYS A 68 -10.07 -1.31 -1.96
N LEU A 69 -9.78 -2.42 -2.64
CA LEU A 69 -9.06 -3.55 -2.06
C LEU A 69 -7.57 -3.26 -2.12
N ILE A 70 -6.84 -3.60 -1.06
CA ILE A 70 -5.41 -3.31 -0.93
C ILE A 70 -4.62 -4.51 -0.40
N CYS A 71 -3.34 -4.58 -0.77
CA CYS A 71 -2.36 -5.52 -0.23
C CYS A 71 -0.97 -4.89 -0.27
N PHE A 72 -0.17 -5.06 0.79
CA PHE A 72 1.20 -4.54 0.81
C PHE A 72 2.24 -5.61 0.50
N VAL A 73 3.27 -5.23 -0.25
CA VAL A 73 4.49 -6.02 -0.50
C VAL A 73 5.58 -5.57 0.47
N HIS A 74 6.22 -6.51 1.15
CA HIS A 74 7.24 -6.21 2.15
C HIS A 74 8.45 -5.51 1.50
N PRO A 75 8.96 -4.39 2.07
CA PRO A 75 10.07 -3.61 1.51
C PRO A 75 11.39 -4.37 1.32
N LYS A 76 11.50 -5.59 1.86
CA LYS A 76 12.69 -6.43 1.76
C LYS A 76 12.85 -7.00 0.34
N GLY A 77 11.74 -7.21 -0.36
CA GLY A 77 11.74 -7.66 -1.76
C GLY A 77 11.79 -6.51 -2.78
N THR A 78 11.65 -5.27 -2.33
CA THR A 78 11.38 -4.10 -3.20
C THR A 78 12.37 -2.95 -2.92
N ASN A 79 13.62 -3.29 -2.62
CA ASN A 79 14.73 -2.35 -2.41
C ASN A 79 14.44 -1.24 -1.38
N GLY A 80 13.72 -1.58 -0.31
CA GLY A 80 13.38 -0.65 0.78
C GLY A 80 12.10 0.15 0.58
N VAL A 81 11.43 0.03 -0.58
CA VAL A 81 10.18 0.74 -0.85
C VAL A 81 8.99 -0.10 -0.44
N LEU A 82 8.14 0.40 0.44
CA LEU A 82 6.85 -0.24 0.72
C LEU A 82 5.95 -0.05 -0.51
N ILE A 83 5.50 -1.15 -1.10
CA ILE A 83 4.59 -1.13 -2.24
C ILE A 83 3.20 -1.56 -1.79
N GLU A 84 2.17 -0.83 -2.22
CA GLU A 84 0.77 -1.19 -2.11
C GLU A 84 0.24 -1.60 -3.49
N LEU A 85 -0.50 -2.70 -3.56
CA LEU A 85 -1.40 -3.00 -4.66
C LEU A 85 -2.78 -2.48 -4.28
N CYS A 86 -3.45 -1.79 -5.19
CA CYS A 86 -4.81 -1.33 -4.98
C CYS A 86 -5.71 -1.67 -6.17
N GLN A 87 -6.95 -2.05 -5.91
CA GLN A 87 -7.95 -2.36 -6.93
C GLN A 87 -9.27 -1.68 -6.55
N GLU A 88 -9.92 -1.01 -7.50
CA GLU A 88 -11.25 -0.44 -7.29
C GLU A 88 -12.30 -1.52 -6.99
N ILE A 89 -13.09 -1.30 -5.94
CA ILE A 89 -14.28 -2.10 -5.66
C ILE A 89 -15.41 -1.49 -6.47
N ASN A 90 -15.68 -2.06 -7.65
CA ASN A 90 -16.83 -1.64 -8.43
C ASN A 90 -18.13 -1.89 -7.63
N PRO A 91 -19.09 -0.95 -7.65
CA PRO A 91 -20.39 -1.11 -7.01
C PRO A 91 -21.24 -2.23 -7.63
#